data_AF-A0A8M1KGC5-F1
#
_entry.id   AF-A0A8M1KGC5-F1
#
_cell.length_a   1.000
_cell.length_b   1.000
_cell.length_c   1.000
_cell.angle_alpha   90.00
_cell.angle_beta   90.00
_cell.angle_gamma   90.00
#
_symmetry.space_group_name_H-M   'P 1'
#
loop_
_entity.id
_entity.type
_entity.pdbx_description
1 polymer ?
#
loop_
_entity_poly.entity_id
_entity_poly.type
_entity_poly.pdbx_seq_one_letter_code
_entity_poly.pdbx_strand_id
1 'polypeptide(L)'
;MSGFFLMLRKRKELIPLIGFTGMAAAGAATASLYFLLTKPDVILNRSKNPEPWERVDPSKPQKLITINQQWKPVKELELVKSLTK
;
A
#
# COMPACT_ATOMS: atom_id res chain seq x y z
N MET A 1 20.60 0.17 28.41
CA MET A 1 20.19 0.56 27.03
C MET A 1 21.37 0.86 26.08
N SER A 2 22.64 0.57 26.41
CA SER A 2 23.79 0.94 25.57
C SER A 2 24.47 -0.20 24.80
N GLY A 3 24.13 -1.48 25.05
CA GLY A 3 24.86 -2.62 24.50
C GLY A 3 24.82 -2.69 22.96
N PHE A 4 23.65 -2.45 22.37
CA PHE A 4 23.47 -2.45 20.92
C PHE A 4 24.23 -1.30 20.24
N PHE A 5 24.11 -0.08 20.76
CA PHE A 5 24.84 1.08 20.25
C PHE A 5 26.36 0.95 20.45
N LEU A 6 26.81 0.35 21.56
CA LEU A 6 28.22 0.05 21.79
C LEU A 6 28.75 -0.98 20.81
N MET A 7 27.97 -2.02 20.49
CA MET A 7 28.31 -3.02 19.46
C MET A 7 28.46 -2.36 18.08
N LEU A 8 27.51 -1.51 17.67
CA LEU A 8 27.59 -0.78 16.40
C LEU A 8 28.79 0.18 16.34
N ARG A 9 29.13 0.84 17.45
CA ARG A 9 30.30 1.72 17.52
C ARG A 9 31.63 0.96 17.44
N LYS A 10 31.68 -0.26 18.00
CA LYS A 10 32.84 -1.15 17.95
C LYS A 10 32.99 -1.87 16.60
N ARG A 11 31.88 -2.16 15.92
CA ARG A 11 31.81 -2.90 14.64
C ARG A 11 31.02 -2.09 13.60
N LYS A 12 31.70 -1.16 12.94
CA LYS A 12 31.07 -0.20 12.02
C LYS A 12 30.57 -0.85 10.73
N GLU A 13 31.13 -1.99 10.35
CA GLU A 13 30.74 -2.81 9.21
C GLU A 13 29.30 -3.35 9.34
N LEU A 14 28.77 -3.48 10.57
CA LEU A 14 27.41 -3.96 10.80
C LEU A 14 26.34 -2.88 10.58
N ILE A 15 26.72 -1.60 10.60
CA ILE A 15 25.80 -0.47 10.43
C ILE A 15 25.06 -0.54 9.09
N PRO A 16 25.73 -0.65 7.92
CA PRO A 16 25.03 -0.76 6.65
C PRO A 16 24.21 -2.06 6.55
N LEU A 17 24.73 -3.18 7.06
CA LEU A 17 24.03 -4.47 7.03
C LEU A 17 22.68 -4.41 7.77
N ILE A 18 22.71 -3.90 9.01
CA ILE A 18 21.51 -3.74 9.83
C ILE A 18 20.59 -2.66 9.24
N GLY A 19 21.17 -1.59 8.69
CA GLY A 19 20.42 -0.52 8.02
C GLY A 19 19.57 -1.04 6.86
N PHE A 20 20.17 -1.76 5.92
CA PHE A 20 19.44 -2.32 4.78
C PHE A 20 18.44 -3.40 5.20
N THR A 21 18.82 -4.28 6.12
CA THR A 21 17.91 -5.34 6.62
C THR A 21 16.72 -4.74 7.35
N GLY A 22 16.96 -3.75 8.21
CA GLY A 22 15.91 -3.04 8.94
C GLY A 22 15.00 -2.25 7.99
N MET A 23 15.56 -1.58 6.99
CA MET A 23 14.80 -0.88 5.96
C MET A 23 13.92 -1.85 5.15
N ALA A 24 14.44 -3.02 4.78
CA ALA A 24 13.69 -4.05 4.08
C ALA A 24 12.53 -4.58 4.93
N ALA A 25 12.77 -4.91 6.20
CA ALA A 25 11.74 -5.38 7.12
C ALA A 25 10.65 -4.32 7.36
N ALA A 26 11.05 -3.07 7.59
CA ALA A 26 10.12 -1.96 7.75
C ALA A 26 9.33 -1.70 6.47
N GLY A 27 9.98 -1.73 5.30
CA GLY A 27 9.33 -1.58 4.00
C GLY A 27 8.29 -2.68 3.73
N ALA A 28 8.62 -3.94 4.01
CA ALA A 28 7.70 -5.06 3.85
C ALA A 28 6.48 -4.94 4.77
N ALA A 29 6.69 -4.59 6.04
CA ALA A 29 5.61 -4.41 7.01
C ALA A 29 4.69 -3.25 6.62
N THR A 30 5.27 -2.10 6.26
CA THR A 30 4.50 -0.90 5.88
C THR A 30 3.76 -1.09 4.55
N ALA A 31 4.36 -1.72 3.55
CA ALA A 31 3.69 -2.03 2.29
C ALA A 31 2.51 -3.00 2.48
N SER A 32 2.71 -4.04 3.30
CA SER A 32 1.64 -5.00 3.63
C SER A 32 0.47 -4.31 4.31
N LEU A 33 0.75 -3.44 5.29
CA LEU A 33 -0.28 -2.66 5.97
C LEU A 33 -0.99 -1.68 5.02
N TYR A 34 -0.24 -1.00 4.16
CA TYR A 34 -0.82 -0.12 3.12
C TYR A 34 -1.77 -0.90 2.21
N PHE A 35 -1.38 -2.08 1.71
CA PHE A 35 -2.24 -2.88 0.85
C PHE A 35 -3.49 -3.36 1.58
N LEU A 36 -3.34 -3.87 2.80
CA LEU A 36 -4.45 -4.36 3.61
C LEU A 36 -5.51 -3.28 3.86
N LEU A 37 -5.08 -2.04 4.11
CA LEU A 37 -5.98 -0.95 4.52
C LEU A 37 -6.52 -0.10 3.37
N THR A 38 -5.81 -0.03 2.24
CA THR A 38 -6.14 0.93 1.17
C THR A 38 -6.55 0.28 -0.14
N LYS A 39 -6.18 -0.98 -0.39
CA LYS A 39 -6.45 -1.61 -1.69
C LYS A 39 -7.82 -2.29 -1.69
N PRO A 40 -8.62 -2.05 -2.75
CA PRO A 40 -9.95 -2.64 -2.86
C PRO A 40 -9.91 -4.15 -3.18
N ASP A 41 -8.77 -4.68 -3.59
CA ASP A 41 -8.59 -6.11 -3.91
C ASP A 41 -8.67 -7.00 -2.65
N VAL A 42 -8.51 -6.41 -1.46
CA VAL A 42 -8.56 -7.13 -0.18
C VAL A 42 -9.93 -6.94 0.47
N ILE A 43 -10.67 -8.04 0.60
CA ILE A 43 -11.99 -8.04 1.21
C ILE A 43 -11.86 -8.26 2.72
N LEU A 44 -11.97 -7.17 3.50
CA LEU A 44 -11.96 -7.23 4.96
C LEU A 44 -13.32 -7.58 5.57
N ASN A 45 -14.42 -7.15 4.94
CA ASN A 45 -15.77 -7.38 5.43
C ASN A 45 -16.67 -7.88 4.30
N ARG A 46 -16.68 -9.21 4.13
CA ARG A 46 -17.46 -9.87 3.08
C ARG A 46 -18.97 -9.73 3.25
N SER A 47 -19.46 -9.60 4.48
CA SER A 47 -20.91 -9.51 4.75
C SER A 47 -21.49 -8.15 4.37
N LYS A 48 -20.79 -7.06 4.70
CA LYS A 48 -21.29 -5.69 4.44
C LYS A 48 -20.81 -5.13 3.09
N ASN A 49 -19.64 -5.56 2.60
CA ASN A 49 -19.02 -5.03 1.40
C ASN A 49 -18.27 -6.13 0.65
N PRO A 50 -19.00 -7.05 -0.02
CA PRO A 50 -18.40 -8.18 -0.74
C PRO A 50 -17.54 -7.74 -1.93
N GLU A 51 -17.79 -6.56 -2.51
CA GLU A 51 -17.11 -6.06 -3.72
C GLU A 51 -16.52 -4.65 -3.49
N PRO A 52 -15.38 -4.53 -2.77
CA PRO A 52 -14.84 -3.21 -2.42
C PRO A 52 -14.39 -2.37 -3.63
N TRP A 53 -14.00 -3.01 -4.74
CA TRP A 53 -13.61 -2.35 -5.98
C TRP A 53 -14.75 -1.57 -6.64
N GLU A 54 -16.00 -1.91 -6.38
CA GLU A 54 -17.16 -1.19 -6.94
C GLU A 54 -17.31 0.23 -6.39
N ARG A 55 -16.70 0.52 -5.23
CA ARG A 55 -16.83 1.79 -4.50
C ARG A 55 -15.63 2.72 -4.67
N VAL A 56 -14.72 2.40 -5.57
CA VAL A 56 -13.51 3.18 -5.83
C VAL A 56 -13.86 4.44 -6.61
N ASP A 57 -13.34 5.59 -6.17
CA ASP A 57 -13.51 6.88 -6.87
C ASP A 57 -12.55 6.97 -8.07
N PRO A 58 -13.05 7.00 -9.32
CA PRO A 58 -12.21 7.02 -10.52
C PRO A 58 -11.55 8.38 -10.76
N SER A 59 -11.94 9.43 -10.03
CA SER A 59 -11.36 10.78 -10.14
C SER A 59 -10.16 10.97 -9.21
N LYS A 60 -9.91 10.00 -8.31
CA LYS A 60 -8.83 10.08 -7.33
C LYS A 60 -7.68 9.12 -7.66
N PRO A 61 -6.44 9.51 -7.31
CA PRO A 61 -5.29 8.64 -7.47
C PRO A 61 -5.39 7.39 -6.58
N GLN A 62 -5.23 6.22 -7.19
CA GLN A 62 -5.32 4.93 -6.50
C GLN A 62 -3.95 4.32 -6.16
N LYS A 63 -2.86 4.84 -6.72
CA LYS A 63 -1.50 4.34 -6.50
C LYS A 63 -0.82 5.09 -5.35
N LEU A 64 0.13 4.44 -4.69
CA LEU A 64 0.93 5.05 -3.61
C LEU A 64 1.69 6.28 -4.11
N ILE A 65 2.17 6.22 -5.36
CA ILE A 65 2.86 7.33 -6.04
C ILE A 65 2.21 7.50 -7.41
N THR A 66 1.90 8.74 -7.77
CA THR A 66 1.41 9.11 -9.10
C THR A 66 2.24 10.27 -9.63
N ILE A 67 2.59 10.21 -10.92
CA ILE A 67 3.35 11.26 -11.60
C ILE A 67 2.56 11.61 -12.86
N ASN A 68 2.02 12.83 -12.92
CA ASN A 68 1.26 13.36 -14.05
C ASN A 68 0.12 12.47 -14.58
N GLN A 69 -0.40 11.54 -13.77
CA GLN A 69 -1.46 10.63 -14.16
C GLN A 69 -2.82 11.34 -14.05
N GLN A 70 -3.56 11.39 -15.14
CA GLN A 70 -4.92 11.92 -15.18
C GLN A 70 -5.93 10.84 -14.77
N TRP A 71 -6.84 11.18 -13.87
CA TRP A 71 -7.86 10.27 -13.34
C TRP A 71 -9.22 10.75 -13.82
N LYS A 72 -9.88 9.92 -14.63
CA LYS A 72 -11.19 10.20 -15.21
C LYS A 72 -12.03 8.92 -15.23
N PRO A 73 -13.35 9.03 -15.01
CA PRO A 73 -14.24 7.89 -15.15
C PRO A 73 -14.25 7.34 -16.57
N VAL A 74 -14.41 6.03 -16.68
CA VAL A 74 -14.56 5.30 -17.94
C VAL A 74 -16.04 5.27 -18.27
N LYS A 75 -16.46 5.94 -19.34
CA LYS A 75 -17.87 6.10 -19.70
C LYS A 75 -18.55 4.77 -20.02
N GLU A 76 -17.81 3.87 -20.65
CA GLU A 76 -18.27 2.54 -21.01
C GLU A 76 -18.59 1.70 -19.77
N LEU A 77 -17.75 1.83 -18.73
CA LEU A 77 -17.98 1.17 -17.45
C LEU A 77 -19.24 1.71 -16.77
N GLU A 78 -19.42 3.04 -16.78
CA GLU A 78 -20.63 3.67 -16.22
C GLU A 78 -21.89 3.25 -16.97
N LEU A 79 -21.82 3.17 -18.30
CA LEU A 79 -22.92 2.69 -19.14
C LEU A 79 -23.28 1.24 -18.77
N VAL A 80 -22.30 0.33 -18.72
CA VAL A 80 -22.56 -1.07 -18.35
C VAL A 80 -23.16 -1.19 -16.95
N LYS A 81 -22.65 -0.41 -15.99
CA LYS A 81 -23.22 -0.35 -14.63
C LYS A 81 -24.67 0.14 -14.64
N SER A 82 -25.00 1.13 -15.47
CA SER A 82 -26.38 1.64 -15.60
C SER A 82 -27.35 0.63 -16.25
N LEU A 83 -26.85 -0.29 -17.06
CA LEU A 83 -27.65 -1.32 -17.73
C LEU A 83 -27.84 -2.58 -16.87
N THR A 84 -26.92 -2.83 -15.94
CA THR A 84 -26.87 -4.05 -15.13
C THR A 84 -27.56 -3.88 -13.77
N LYS A 85 -27.71 -2.63 -13.30
CA LYS A 85 -28.25 -2.29 -11.98
C LYS A 85 -29.70 -1.84 -12.05
#